data_AF-A0A2J4G827-F1
#
_entry.id   AF-A0A2J4G827-F1
#
_cell.length_a   1.000
_cell.length_b   1.000
_cell.length_c   1.000
_cell.angle_alpha   90.00
_cell.angle_beta   90.00
_cell.angle_gamma   90.00
#
_symmetry.space_group_name_H-M   'P 1'
#
loop_
_entity.id
_entity.type
_entity.pdbx_description
1 polymer ?
#
loop_
_entity_poly.entity_id
_entity_poly.type
_entity_poly.pdbx_seq_one_letter_code
_entity_poly.pdbx_strand_id
1 'polypeptide(L)'
;MPGGKSGAAQKLFKAVVDGDEELSREATRELLGEGWDPRSIITEVLVPAMRKVGELYERGEYFIPELVMSAEAFRAAMDLLRPHFKGSGVPVKAVAVFGTVRGDIRNR
;
A
#
# COMPACT_ATOMS: atom_id res chain seq x y z
N MET A 1 -7.84 2.36 -25.49
CA MET A 1 -7.99 3.38 -24.42
C MET A 1 -8.34 2.65 -23.13
N PRO A 2 -7.67 2.90 -22.00
CA PRO A 2 -8.06 4.03 -21.16
C PRO A 2 -6.85 4.72 -20.49
N GLY A 3 -6.44 5.86 -21.05
CA GLY A 3 -5.39 6.74 -20.51
C GLY A 3 -5.88 7.74 -19.47
N GLY A 4 -6.96 7.44 -18.73
CA GLY A 4 -7.51 8.33 -17.70
C GLY A 4 -7.25 7.87 -16.26
N LYS A 5 -6.67 6.68 -16.07
CA LYS A 5 -6.64 5.99 -14.77
C LYS A 5 -5.41 6.29 -13.89
N SER A 6 -4.44 7.07 -14.39
CA SER A 6 -3.13 7.20 -13.72
C SER A 6 -3.08 8.23 -12.59
N GLY A 7 -4.01 9.20 -12.55
CA GLY A 7 -3.95 10.32 -11.61
C GLY A 7 -4.18 9.90 -10.15
N ALA A 8 -5.34 9.30 -9.86
CA ALA A 8 -5.68 8.85 -8.51
C ALA A 8 -4.78 7.72 -8.00
N ALA A 9 -4.35 6.82 -8.90
CA ALA A 9 -3.40 5.75 -8.58
C ALA A 9 -2.04 6.31 -8.16
N GLN A 10 -1.53 7.32 -8.88
CA GLN A 10 -0.28 7.96 -8.53
C GLN A 10 -0.37 8.81 -7.26
N LYS A 11 -1.52 9.46 -7.00
CA LYS A 11 -1.80 10.12 -5.71
C LYS A 11 -1.73 9.13 -4.56
N LEU A 12 -2.42 7.98 -4.68
CA LEU A 12 -2.40 6.95 -3.63
C LEU A 12 -1.00 6.40 -3.41
N PHE A 13 -0.25 6.14 -4.48
CA PHE A 13 1.15 5.72 -4.39
C PHE A 13 1.98 6.71 -3.58
N LYS A 14 1.88 8.00 -3.92
CA LYS A 14 2.64 9.05 -3.25
C LYS A 14 2.20 9.21 -1.79
N ALA A 15 0.90 9.15 -1.51
CA ALA A 15 0.37 9.20 -0.14
C ALA A 15 0.97 8.11 0.75
N VAL A 16 1.05 6.87 0.22
CA VAL A 16 1.64 5.75 0.96
C VAL A 16 3.15 5.93 1.14
N VAL A 17 3.85 6.43 0.13
CA VAL A 17 5.29 6.72 0.25
C VAL A 17 5.53 7.80 1.30
N ASP A 18 4.80 8.92 1.23
CA ASP A 18 4.94 10.05 2.14
C ASP A 18 4.38 9.77 3.55
N GLY A 19 3.64 8.66 3.74
CA GLY A 19 3.05 8.29 5.03
C GLY A 19 1.80 9.10 5.40
N ASP A 20 1.08 9.62 4.41
CA ASP A 20 -0.13 10.41 4.60
C ASP A 20 -1.39 9.51 4.61
N GLU A 21 -1.91 9.23 5.80
CA GLU A 21 -3.13 8.43 5.96
C GLU A 21 -4.37 9.08 5.35
N GLU A 22 -4.52 10.39 5.48
CA GLU A 22 -5.73 11.09 5.06
C GLU A 22 -5.83 11.11 3.54
N LEU A 23 -4.72 11.45 2.88
CA LEU A 23 -4.61 11.46 1.43
C LEU A 23 -4.70 10.04 0.85
N SER A 24 -4.18 9.04 1.55
CA SER A 24 -4.32 7.62 1.19
C SER A 24 -5.78 7.17 1.21
N ARG A 25 -6.56 7.59 2.22
CA ARG A 25 -8.00 7.29 2.32
C ARG A 25 -8.82 8.00 1.24
N GLU A 26 -8.47 9.24 0.93
CA GLU A 26 -9.14 10.02 -0.11
C GLU A 26 -8.90 9.41 -1.49
N ALA A 27 -7.64 9.17 -1.85
CA ALA A 27 -7.27 8.59 -3.13
C ALA A 27 -7.84 7.17 -3.32
N THR A 28 -7.91 6.37 -2.24
CA THR A 28 -8.57 5.05 -2.29
C THR A 28 -10.07 5.18 -2.59
N ARG A 29 -10.77 6.16 -2.00
CA ARG A 29 -12.18 6.43 -2.31
C ARG A 29 -12.37 6.92 -3.75
N GLU A 30 -11.48 7.78 -4.23
CA GLU A 30 -11.48 8.26 -5.62
C GLU A 30 -11.37 7.09 -6.60
N LEU A 31 -10.41 6.17 -6.38
CA LEU A 31 -10.23 4.97 -7.19
C LEU A 31 -11.45 4.03 -7.16
N LEU A 32 -12.04 3.82 -5.98
CA LEU A 32 -13.28 3.04 -5.87
C LEU A 32 -14.44 3.69 -6.62
N GLY A 33 -14.54 5.03 -6.59
CA GLY A 33 -15.54 5.80 -7.34
C GLY A 33 -15.34 5.75 -8.86
N GLU A 34 -14.09 5.64 -9.31
CA GLU A 34 -13.72 5.40 -10.72
C GLU A 34 -14.04 3.97 -11.19
N GLY A 35 -14.47 3.07 -10.30
CA GLY A 35 -14.77 1.68 -10.62
C GLY A 35 -13.53 0.79 -10.73
N TRP A 36 -12.42 1.16 -10.08
CA TRP A 36 -11.27 0.28 -9.96
C TRP A 36 -11.58 -0.94 -9.09
N ASP A 37 -11.02 -2.08 -9.48
CA ASP A 37 -11.11 -3.28 -8.66
C ASP A 37 -10.24 -3.11 -7.40
N PRO A 38 -10.79 -3.33 -6.19
CA PRO A 38 -10.05 -3.26 -4.93
C PRO A 38 -8.75 -4.08 -4.94
N ARG A 39 -8.73 -5.22 -5.67
CA ARG A 39 -7.55 -6.08 -5.78
C ARG A 39 -6.48 -5.44 -6.65
N SER A 40 -6.88 -4.82 -7.77
CA SER A 40 -5.97 -4.07 -8.63
C SER A 40 -5.36 -2.88 -7.88
N ILE A 41 -6.12 -2.16 -7.06
CA ILE A 41 -5.58 -1.07 -6.22
C ILE A 41 -4.45 -1.59 -5.32
N ILE A 42 -4.66 -2.75 -4.69
CA ILE A 42 -3.63 -3.36 -3.83
C ILE A 42 -2.40 -3.76 -4.64
N THR A 43 -2.58 -4.54 -5.72
CA THR A 43 -1.46 -5.13 -6.44
C THR A 43 -0.71 -4.15 -7.34
N GLU A 44 -1.39 -3.16 -7.90
CA GLU A 44 -0.84 -2.19 -8.86
C GLU A 44 -0.40 -0.88 -8.21
N VAL A 45 -0.91 -0.53 -7.02
CA VAL A 45 -0.58 0.74 -6.36
C VAL A 45 0.07 0.52 -5.00
N LEU A 46 -0.63 -0.15 -4.08
CA LEU A 46 -0.18 -0.27 -2.69
C LEU A 46 1.09 -1.14 -2.55
N VAL A 47 1.16 -2.26 -3.26
CA VAL A 47 2.35 -3.15 -3.28
C VAL A 47 3.58 -2.44 -3.84
N PRO A 48 3.56 -1.82 -5.03
CA PRO A 48 4.73 -1.10 -5.53
C PRO A 48 5.10 0.11 -4.67
N ALA A 49 4.13 0.78 -4.01
CA ALA A 49 4.43 1.84 -3.06
C ALA A 49 5.29 1.33 -1.89
N MET A 50 4.86 0.25 -1.23
CA MET A 50 5.63 -0.35 -0.14
C MET A 50 7.01 -0.87 -0.58
N ARG A 51 7.13 -1.38 -1.82
CA ARG A 51 8.44 -1.75 -2.37
C ARG A 51 9.34 -0.53 -2.52
N LYS A 52 8.78 0.60 -2.98
CA LYS A 52 9.55 1.84 -3.12
C LYS A 52 10.03 2.37 -1.78
N VAL A 53 9.18 2.36 -0.75
CA VAL A 53 9.58 2.73 0.62
C VAL A 53 10.69 1.81 1.14
N GLY A 54 10.61 0.50 0.86
CA GLY A 54 11.68 -0.46 1.17
C GLY A 54 13.00 -0.14 0.46
N GLU A 55 12.97 0.19 -0.83
CA GLU A 55 14.16 0.63 -1.58
C GLU A 55 14.75 1.93 -1.01
N LEU A 56 13.91 2.89 -0.60
CA LEU A 56 14.34 4.16 0.01
C LEU A 56 15.00 3.93 1.36
N TYR A 57 14.48 2.99 2.15
CA TYR A 57 15.07 2.57 3.41
C TYR A 57 16.43 1.88 3.22
N GLU A 58 16.53 0.96 2.25
CA GLU A 58 17.80 0.31 1.90
C GLU A 58 18.86 1.31 1.41
N ARG A 59 18.43 2.39 0.76
CA ARG A 59 19.30 3.50 0.32
C ARG A 59 19.67 4.49 1.43
N GLY A 60 19.10 4.34 2.63
CA GLY A 60 19.31 5.25 3.75
C GLY A 60 18.63 6.61 3.60
N GLU A 61 17.65 6.73 2.69
CA GLU A 61 16.85 7.95 2.52
C GLU A 61 15.62 7.97 3.43
N TYR A 62 15.10 6.79 3.79
CA TYR A 62 14.00 6.62 4.73
C TYR A 62 14.49 5.92 5.99
N PHE A 63 13.94 6.27 7.16
CA PHE A 63 14.23 5.62 8.43
C PHE A 63 13.00 4.83 8.92
N ILE A 64 13.14 4.20 10.09
CA ILE A 64 12.08 3.39 10.70
C ILE A 64 10.78 4.19 10.92
N PRO A 65 10.81 5.46 11.40
CA PRO A 65 9.59 6.25 11.57
C PRO A 65 8.80 6.41 10.26
N GLU A 66 9.48 6.70 9.15
CA GLU A 66 8.87 6.88 7.84
C GLU A 66 8.27 5.57 7.33
N LEU A 67 8.96 4.44 7.54
CA LEU A 67 8.41 3.13 7.23
C LEU A 67 7.10 2.86 7.99
N VAL A 68 7.06 3.18 9.28
CA VAL A 68 5.88 3.00 10.12
C VAL A 68 4.73 3.88 9.62
N MET A 69 5.00 5.14 9.28
CA MET A 69 4.00 6.06 8.72
C MET A 69 3.45 5.56 7.38
N SER A 70 4.33 5.09 6.47
CA SER A 70 3.89 4.47 5.21
C SER A 70 3.02 3.23 5.43
N ALA A 71 3.33 2.43 6.45
CA ALA A 71 2.56 1.24 6.79
C ALA A 71 1.18 1.58 7.38
N GLU A 72 1.10 2.66 8.17
CA GLU A 72 -0.13 3.23 8.68
C GLU A 72 -1.01 3.76 7.53
N ALA A 73 -0.45 4.55 6.61
CA ALA A 73 -1.14 5.01 5.41
C ALA A 73 -1.63 3.86 4.52
N PHE A 74 -0.84 2.80 4.35
CA PHE A 74 -1.26 1.58 3.67
C PHE A 74 -2.43 0.90 4.39
N ARG A 75 -2.36 0.80 5.72
CA ARG A 75 -3.41 0.17 6.54
C ARG A 75 -4.72 0.95 6.46
N ALA A 76 -4.64 2.29 6.48
CA ALA A 76 -5.78 3.18 6.31
C ALA A 76 -6.51 2.97 4.98
N ALA A 77 -5.77 2.83 3.86
CA ALA A 77 -6.34 2.46 2.57
C ALA A 77 -6.98 1.07 2.61
N MET A 78 -6.29 0.08 3.19
CA MET A 78 -6.79 -1.28 3.31
C MET A 78 -8.08 -1.38 4.14
N ASP A 79 -8.23 -0.58 5.19
CA ASP A 79 -9.45 -0.57 6.01
C ASP A 79 -10.68 -0.10 5.22
N LEU A 80 -10.50 0.76 4.21
CA LEU A 80 -11.56 1.13 3.27
C LEU A 80 -11.85 0.02 2.26
N LEU A 81 -10.84 -0.75 1.84
CA LEU A 81 -11.00 -1.85 0.89
C LEU A 81 -11.59 -3.11 1.54
N ARG A 82 -11.29 -3.37 2.82
CA ARG A 82 -11.77 -4.53 3.61
C ARG A 82 -13.27 -4.81 3.49
N PRO A 83 -14.21 -3.84 3.63
CA PRO A 83 -15.63 -4.12 3.48
C PRO A 83 -16.01 -4.59 2.07
N HIS A 84 -15.30 -4.15 1.02
CA HIS A 84 -15.52 -4.62 -0.35
C HIS A 84 -15.00 -6.05 -0.58
N PHE A 85 -14.09 -6.54 0.26
CA PHE A 85 -13.51 -7.89 0.19
C PHE A 85 -14.22 -8.94 1.03
N LYS A 86 -15.27 -8.63 1.81
CA LYS A 86 -15.95 -9.61 2.68
C LYS A 86 -16.59 -10.83 1.97
N GLY A 87 -16.56 -10.89 0.64
CA GLY A 87 -16.90 -12.10 -0.15
C GLY A 87 -15.69 -12.93 -0.63
N SER A 88 -14.47 -12.41 -0.53
CA SER A 88 -13.27 -12.99 -1.15
C SER A 88 -12.15 -13.03 -0.10
N GLY A 89 -11.96 -14.18 0.54
CA GLY A 89 -10.99 -14.42 1.62
C GLY A 89 -9.53 -14.21 1.21
N VAL A 90 -9.11 -12.97 1.00
CA VAL A 90 -7.72 -12.59 0.76
C VAL A 90 -7.08 -12.33 2.13
N PRO A 91 -6.18 -13.20 2.62
CA PRO A 91 -5.46 -12.92 3.85
C PRO A 91 -4.58 -11.67 3.64
N VAL A 92 -4.87 -10.65 4.45
CA VAL A 92 -4.16 -9.38 4.50
C VAL A 92 -2.72 -9.65 4.97
N LYS A 93 -1.79 -9.85 4.04
CA LYS A 93 -0.33 -9.98 4.29
C LYS A 93 0.34 -8.65 4.70
N ALA A 94 -0.42 -7.66 5.17
CA ALA A 94 0.05 -6.29 5.38
C ALA A 94 1.01 -6.13 6.56
N VAL A 95 0.94 -6.99 7.58
CA VAL A 95 1.67 -6.79 8.84
C VAL A 95 2.91 -7.69 8.97
N ALA A 96 3.13 -8.64 8.04
CA ALA A 96 4.25 -9.57 8.12
C ALA A 96 5.57 -9.04 7.52
N VAL A 97 5.60 -7.81 6.98
CA VAL A 97 6.83 -7.28 6.33
C VAL A 97 7.76 -6.57 7.31
N PHE A 98 7.27 -6.13 8.48
CA PHE A 98 8.16 -5.60 9.54
C PHE A 98 8.87 -6.68 10.38
N GLY A 99 8.59 -7.96 10.13
CA GLY A 99 9.13 -9.06 10.95
C GLY A 99 9.52 -10.33 10.21
N THR A 100 9.37 -10.42 8.89
CA THR A 100 9.95 -11.54 8.14
C THR A 100 10.79 -11.01 6.99
N VAL A 101 12.05 -10.82 7.34
CA VAL A 101 13.20 -10.82 6.46
C VAL A 101 12.94 -11.83 5.35
N ARG A 102 12.77 -11.34 4.12
CA ARG A 102 12.95 -12.18 2.94
C ARG A 102 14.46 -12.43 2.83
N GLY A 103 15.03 -13.17 3.78
CA GLY A 103 16.46 -13.35 4.01
C GLY A 103 16.80 -13.94 5.39
N ASP A 104 16.73 -15.27 5.49
CA ASP A 104 17.51 -16.11 6.43
C ASP A 104 17.26 -15.97 7.94
N ILE A 105 16.35 -16.80 8.46
CA ILE A 105 16.68 -17.64 9.62
C ILE A 105 16.35 -19.09 9.26
N ARG A 106 17.37 -19.79 8.74
CA ARG A 106 17.39 -21.25 8.76
C ARG A 106 17.27 -21.75 10.20
N ASN A 107 16.17 -22.43 10.50
CA ASN A 107 16.03 -23.30 11.67
C ASN A 107 16.67 -24.66 11.36
N ARG A 108 17.96 -24.80 11.66
CA ARG A 108 18.59 -26.06 12.08
C ARG A 108 19.92 -25.80 12.76
#